data_AF-A0A7S0DHC2-F1
#
_entry.id   AF-A0A7S0DHC2-F1
#
_cell.length_a   1.000
_cell.length_b   1.000
_cell.length_c   1.000
_cell.angle_alpha   90.00
_cell.angle_beta   90.00
_cell.angle_gamma   90.00
#
_symmetry.space_group_name_H-M   'P 1'
#
loop_
_entity.id
_entity.type
_entity.pdbx_description
1 polymer ?
#
loop_
_entity_poly.entity_id
_entity_poly.type
_entity_poly.pdbx_seq_one_letter_code
_entity_poly.pdbx_strand_id
1 'polypeptide(L)'
;MGCVHGRDENDSIKASKWENLMLCCDHDKYSPYVPEAAGIVVATALDHRNSLRSKLEKAGDRKFSSGEVEAFKSSLTKHLYKASSAILLDLKYGNPARREIVAKGGCGLIVAYEAGSCKEKAPDLAEGFSVRKLKEQGANGIKLIIYWHPETDESEKEALSAFVERVGSECHAEGLPFFLEVKVRNLEACERKRAIRQPQLVLAIVEEFSKDRYRADVLKLEFPVIPKFVKGLKNTGSPPPSGYTHDLKEAQE
;
A
#
# COMPACT_ATOMS: atom_id res chain seq x y z
N MET A 1 0.62 10.59 -2.95
CA MET A 1 -0.39 11.37 -2.20
C MET A 1 -1.74 10.85 -2.62
N GLY A 2 -2.45 10.14 -1.74
CA GLY A 2 -3.85 9.78 -1.99
C GLY A 2 -4.73 10.84 -1.34
N CYS A 3 -5.64 11.45 -2.09
CA CYS A 3 -6.70 12.28 -1.54
C CYS A 3 -7.92 11.39 -1.28
N VAL A 4 -8.41 11.38 -0.04
CA VAL A 4 -9.66 10.70 0.32
C VAL A 4 -10.82 11.54 -0.26
N HIS A 5 -11.54 11.00 -1.26
CA HIS A 5 -12.81 11.57 -1.72
C HIS A 5 -13.95 10.93 -0.93
N GLY A 6 -14.87 11.76 -0.43
CA GLY A 6 -16.13 11.31 0.18
C GLY A 6 -16.35 11.77 1.62
N ARG A 7 -16.49 13.09 1.84
CA ARG A 7 -17.20 13.60 3.02
C ARG A 7 -18.68 13.68 2.65
N ASP A 8 -19.42 12.65 3.02
CA ASP A 8 -20.88 12.68 3.06
C ASP A 8 -21.25 12.81 4.54
N GLU A 9 -21.64 14.02 4.96
CA GLU A 9 -21.73 14.42 6.37
C GLU A 9 -22.87 13.73 7.15
N ASN A 10 -23.70 12.93 6.48
CA ASN A 10 -24.87 12.25 7.06
C ASN A 10 -24.66 10.78 7.45
N ASP A 11 -23.45 10.23 7.32
CA ASP A 11 -23.16 8.83 7.68
C ASP A 11 -22.21 8.77 8.89
N SER A 12 -22.76 8.58 10.10
CA SER A 12 -21.99 8.50 11.35
C SER A 12 -20.99 7.33 11.36
N ILE A 13 -21.20 6.31 10.52
CA ILE A 13 -20.26 5.22 10.32
C ILE A 13 -19.04 5.71 9.53
N LYS A 14 -19.22 6.60 8.54
CA LYS A 14 -18.10 7.14 7.74
C LYS A 14 -17.17 8.04 8.55
N ALA A 15 -17.67 8.84 9.49
CA ALA A 15 -16.82 9.73 10.29
C ALA A 15 -15.97 8.97 11.34
N SER A 16 -16.57 8.02 12.06
CA SER A 16 -15.87 7.21 13.08
C SER A 16 -14.83 6.25 12.48
N LYS A 17 -15.04 5.83 11.23
CA LYS A 17 -14.16 4.95 10.47
C LYS A 17 -12.73 5.49 10.28
N TRP A 18 -12.52 6.80 10.36
CA TRP A 18 -11.22 7.46 10.08
C TRP A 18 -10.51 8.07 11.28
N GLU A 19 -11.15 8.10 12.45
CA GLU A 19 -10.75 8.90 13.62
C GLU A 19 -9.29 8.67 14.07
N ASN A 20 -8.74 7.49 13.81
CA ASN A 20 -7.37 7.11 14.23
C ASN A 20 -6.35 7.02 13.07
N LEU A 21 -6.73 7.29 11.82
CA LEU A 21 -5.83 7.17 10.66
C LEU A 21 -5.38 8.51 10.09
N MET A 22 -6.13 9.57 10.36
CA MET A 22 -5.86 10.91 9.84
C MET A 22 -5.14 11.74 10.91
N LEU A 23 -4.29 12.67 10.46
CA LEU A 23 -3.77 13.69 11.38
C LEU A 23 -4.92 14.61 11.82
N CYS A 24 -5.18 14.67 13.12
CA CYS A 24 -5.75 15.85 13.74
C CYS A 24 -4.65 16.91 13.75
N CYS A 25 -4.90 18.05 13.10
CA CYS A 25 -3.89 19.05 12.82
C CYS A 25 -3.27 19.61 14.10
N ASP A 26 -1.96 19.44 14.27
CA ASP A 26 -1.12 20.22 15.19
C ASP A 26 0.02 20.78 14.31
N HIS A 27 -0.27 21.92 13.67
CA HIS A 27 0.47 22.52 12.55
C HIS A 27 1.96 22.78 12.86
N ASP A 28 2.30 22.95 14.15
CA ASP A 28 3.66 23.29 14.58
C ASP A 28 4.64 22.10 14.57
N LYS A 29 4.17 20.86 14.38
CA LYS A 29 5.02 19.65 14.42
C LYS A 29 5.41 19.08 13.06
N TYR A 30 4.67 19.37 11.99
CA TYR A 30 4.85 18.71 10.69
C TYR A 30 4.98 19.70 9.54
N SER A 31 6.24 19.96 9.17
CA SER A 31 6.76 20.37 7.85
C SER A 31 5.93 21.37 7.02
N PRO A 32 6.49 22.52 6.59
CA PRO A 32 5.78 23.55 5.81
C PRO A 32 5.28 23.11 4.41
N TYR A 33 5.46 21.83 4.05
CA TYR A 33 5.06 21.24 2.77
C TYR A 33 3.77 20.41 2.83
N VAL A 34 3.18 20.23 4.01
CA VAL A 34 1.86 19.58 4.15
C VAL A 34 0.82 20.68 4.31
N PRO A 35 0.01 20.99 3.28
CA PRO A 35 -1.02 22.02 3.39
C PRO A 35 -1.96 21.68 4.55
N GLU A 36 -2.44 22.72 5.23
CA GLU A 36 -3.43 22.65 6.29
C GLU A 36 -4.75 22.08 5.73
N ALA A 37 -4.87 20.75 5.75
CA ALA A 37 -6.07 20.06 5.29
C ALA A 37 -6.27 18.80 6.15
N ALA A 38 -7.29 18.84 7.01
CA ALA A 38 -7.88 17.64 7.59
C ALA A 38 -8.24 16.67 6.44
N GLY A 39 -7.74 15.43 6.49
CA GLY A 39 -7.95 14.44 5.43
C GLY A 39 -6.71 13.72 4.89
N ILE A 40 -5.50 14.05 5.35
CA ILE A 40 -4.25 13.45 4.85
C ILE A 40 -3.85 12.23 5.69
N VAL A 41 -3.58 11.11 5.02
CA VAL A 41 -2.95 9.92 5.63
C VAL A 41 -1.44 9.98 5.43
N VAL A 42 -0.71 10.23 6.50
CA VAL A 42 0.77 10.18 6.54
C VAL A 42 1.18 8.84 7.15
N ALA A 43 1.13 7.79 6.32
CA ALA A 43 1.38 6.44 6.79
C ALA A 43 2.82 5.96 6.51
N THR A 44 3.46 5.37 7.53
CA THR A 44 4.73 4.65 7.35
C THR A 44 4.45 3.18 7.02
N ALA A 45 4.92 2.71 5.86
CA ALA A 45 4.75 1.33 5.43
C ALA A 45 5.91 0.41 5.85
N LEU A 46 5.66 -0.45 6.84
CA LEU A 46 6.61 -1.42 7.39
C LEU A 46 6.10 -2.87 7.27
N ASP A 47 5.25 -3.20 6.29
CA ASP A 47 4.73 -4.55 6.03
C ASP A 47 5.68 -5.45 5.20
N HIS A 48 6.86 -4.95 4.85
CA HIS A 48 7.87 -5.74 4.14
C HIS A 48 8.35 -6.94 4.97
N ARG A 49 8.33 -8.14 4.38
CA ARG A 49 8.72 -9.40 5.04
C ARG A 49 10.08 -9.88 4.55
N ASN A 50 10.11 -10.91 3.70
CA ASN A 50 11.34 -11.51 3.19
C ASN A 50 12.19 -10.50 2.40
N SER A 51 11.56 -9.51 1.75
CA SER A 51 12.28 -8.43 1.07
C SER A 51 13.03 -7.50 2.03
N LEU A 52 12.47 -7.22 3.22
CA LEU A 52 13.19 -6.50 4.27
C LEU A 52 14.32 -7.35 4.82
N ARG A 53 14.05 -8.62 5.18
CA ARG A 53 15.08 -9.54 5.67
C ARG A 53 16.25 -9.63 4.69
N SER A 54 15.99 -9.85 3.41
CA SER A 54 17.02 -9.91 2.37
C SER A 54 17.87 -8.63 2.30
N LYS A 55 17.24 -7.45 2.42
CA LYS A 55 17.96 -6.17 2.45
C LYS A 55 18.84 -6.02 3.71
N LEU A 56 18.33 -6.41 4.88
CA LEU A 56 19.09 -6.38 6.14
C LEU A 56 20.27 -7.35 6.09
N GLU A 57 20.05 -8.57 5.56
CA GLU A 57 21.10 -9.58 5.43
C GLU A 57 22.21 -9.11 4.48
N LYS A 58 21.84 -8.49 3.35
CA LYS A 58 22.81 -7.91 2.41
C LYS A 58 23.58 -6.74 3.02
N ALA A 59 22.91 -5.87 3.78
CA ALA A 59 23.55 -4.71 4.39
C ALA A 59 24.47 -5.07 5.56
N GLY A 60 24.12 -6.09 6.33
CA GLY A 60 24.90 -6.56 7.48
C GLY A 60 25.88 -7.69 7.18
N ASP A 61 25.93 -8.17 5.92
CA ASP A 61 26.70 -9.33 5.48
C ASP A 61 26.55 -10.56 6.40
N ARG A 62 25.32 -10.82 6.85
CA ARG A 62 24.99 -11.93 7.77
C ARG A 62 23.54 -12.33 7.68
N LYS A 63 23.19 -13.49 8.23
CA LYS A 63 21.80 -13.89 8.41
C LYS A 63 21.14 -13.15 9.56
N PHE A 64 19.86 -12.83 9.39
CA PHE A 64 19.00 -12.23 10.42
C PHE A 64 17.95 -13.26 10.84
N SER A 65 17.76 -13.46 12.13
CA SER A 65 16.67 -14.27 12.69
C SER A 65 15.32 -13.54 12.59
N SER A 66 14.21 -14.27 12.77
CA SER A 66 12.87 -13.66 12.82
C SER A 66 12.75 -12.61 13.93
N GLY A 67 13.30 -12.89 15.12
CA GLY A 67 13.30 -11.98 16.26
C GLY A 67 14.08 -10.68 15.98
N GLU A 68 15.16 -10.74 15.20
CA GLU A 68 15.90 -9.54 14.81
C GLU A 68 15.12 -8.67 13.81
N VAL A 69 14.36 -9.28 12.90
CA VAL A 69 13.47 -8.53 11.98
C VAL A 69 12.33 -7.88 12.76
N GLU A 70 11.77 -8.57 13.74
CA GLU A 70 10.75 -8.03 14.66
C GLU A 70 11.31 -6.86 15.51
N ALA A 71 12.51 -7.02 16.05
CA ALA A 71 13.19 -5.98 16.84
C ALA A 71 13.50 -4.75 15.98
N PHE A 72 13.93 -4.95 14.73
CA PHE A 72 14.14 -3.87 13.77
C PHE A 72 12.85 -3.09 13.50
N LYS A 73 11.73 -3.79 13.23
CA LYS A 73 10.42 -3.16 13.03
C LYS A 73 9.95 -2.39 14.25
N SER A 74 10.09 -2.97 15.45
CA SER A 74 9.70 -2.34 16.70
C SER A 74 10.52 -1.07 16.97
N SER A 75 11.84 -1.13 16.74
CA SER A 75 12.72 0.03 16.85
C SER A 75 12.32 1.13 15.88
N LEU A 76 12.08 0.80 14.60
CA LEU A 76 11.68 1.79 13.60
C LEU A 76 10.31 2.40 13.90
N THR A 77 9.35 1.57 14.32
CA THR A 77 8.03 2.01 14.80
C THR A 77 8.17 3.01 15.93
N LYS A 78 9.02 2.76 16.94
CA LYS A 78 9.24 3.70 18.07
C LYS A 78 9.69 5.10 17.61
N HIS A 79 10.58 5.16 16.63
CA HIS A 79 11.13 6.42 16.12
C HIS A 79 10.16 7.15 15.21
N LEU A 80 9.41 6.42 14.37
CA LEU A 80 8.49 7.01 13.39
C LEU A 80 7.07 7.20 13.92
N TYR A 81 6.78 6.67 15.12
CA TYR A 81 5.47 6.74 15.76
C TYR A 81 4.87 8.14 15.76
N LYS A 82 5.66 9.12 16.25
CA LYS A 82 5.20 10.49 16.35
C LYS A 82 4.97 11.08 14.97
N ALA A 83 5.87 10.79 14.02
CA ALA A 83 5.88 11.36 12.68
C ALA A 83 4.89 10.73 11.68
N SER A 84 4.09 9.75 12.12
CA SER A 84 3.14 9.05 11.28
C SER A 84 1.73 9.19 11.83
N SER A 85 0.75 9.45 10.95
CA SER A 85 -0.66 9.35 11.30
C SER A 85 -1.08 7.89 11.46
N ALA A 86 -0.43 6.99 10.71
CA ALA A 86 -0.63 5.55 10.83
C ALA A 86 0.65 4.78 10.48
N ILE A 87 0.77 3.55 10.97
CA ILE A 87 1.84 2.63 10.58
C ILE A 87 1.20 1.35 10.04
N LEU A 88 1.65 0.94 8.84
CA LEU A 88 1.25 -0.29 8.19
C LEU A 88 2.23 -1.42 8.54
N LEU A 89 1.73 -2.51 9.14
CA LEU A 89 2.54 -3.66 9.59
C LEU A 89 1.96 -4.99 9.10
N ASP A 90 2.84 -5.99 8.95
CA ASP A 90 2.45 -7.36 8.59
C ASP A 90 2.23 -8.26 9.82
N LEU A 91 1.57 -9.40 9.58
CA LEU A 91 1.25 -10.38 10.62
C LEU A 91 2.40 -11.32 10.99
N LYS A 92 3.46 -11.40 10.16
CA LYS A 92 4.57 -12.35 10.34
C LYS A 92 5.64 -11.79 11.28
N TYR A 93 6.06 -10.55 11.09
CA TYR A 93 7.14 -9.91 11.85
C TYR A 93 6.70 -8.62 12.55
N GLY A 94 5.45 -8.18 12.37
CA GLY A 94 4.95 -6.93 12.94
C GLY A 94 4.40 -7.05 14.36
N ASN A 95 4.16 -8.26 14.87
CA ASN A 95 3.37 -8.47 16.10
C ASN A 95 3.83 -7.65 17.31
N PRO A 96 5.14 -7.59 17.66
CA PRO A 96 5.58 -6.77 18.78
C PRO A 96 5.32 -5.28 18.54
N ALA A 97 5.60 -4.77 17.34
CA ALA A 97 5.37 -3.39 16.96
C ALA A 97 3.87 -3.02 16.93
N ARG A 98 2.99 -3.93 16.47
CA ARG A 98 1.52 -3.74 16.48
C ARG A 98 1.02 -3.54 17.91
N ARG A 99 1.42 -4.43 18.82
CA ARG A 99 1.03 -4.34 20.25
C ARG A 99 1.50 -3.03 20.88
N GLU A 100 2.69 -2.56 20.52
CA GLU A 100 3.20 -1.28 21.01
C GLU A 100 2.37 -0.09 20.52
N ILE A 101 1.96 -0.07 19.23
CA ILE A 101 1.09 0.97 18.69
C ILE A 101 -0.24 1.02 19.43
N VAL A 102 -0.88 -0.14 19.59
CA VAL A 102 -2.18 -0.27 20.28
C VAL A 102 -2.07 0.15 21.75
N ALA A 103 -1.01 -0.27 22.44
CA ALA A 103 -0.81 0.08 23.85
C ALA A 103 -0.54 1.58 24.07
N LYS A 104 0.15 2.25 23.14
CA LYS A 104 0.47 3.67 23.26
C LYS A 104 -0.69 4.59 22.87
N GLY A 105 -1.41 4.26 21.79
CA GLY A 105 -2.48 5.10 21.24
C GLY A 105 -2.02 6.45 20.67
N GLY A 106 -2.76 6.99 19.70
CA GLY A 106 -2.41 8.26 19.02
C GLY A 106 -1.66 8.12 17.70
N CYS A 107 -1.47 6.89 17.21
CA CYS A 107 -1.06 6.58 15.83
C CYS A 107 -1.87 5.39 15.35
N GLY A 108 -2.47 5.47 14.17
CA GLY A 108 -3.29 4.41 13.61
C GLY A 108 -2.49 3.17 13.25
N LEU A 109 -3.13 2.00 13.36
CA LEU A 109 -2.58 0.72 12.92
C LEU A 109 -3.29 0.26 11.64
N ILE A 110 -2.55 0.19 10.53
CA ILE A 110 -3.01 -0.51 9.32
C ILE A 110 -2.36 -1.90 9.30
N VAL A 111 -3.12 -2.95 9.02
CA VAL A 111 -2.60 -4.33 8.99
C VAL A 111 -2.65 -4.90 7.59
N ALA A 112 -1.52 -5.38 7.09
CA ALA A 112 -1.47 -6.18 5.85
C ALA A 112 -2.09 -7.56 6.11
N TYR A 113 -3.19 -7.86 5.44
CA TYR A 113 -3.99 -9.06 5.67
C TYR A 113 -3.46 -10.28 4.91
N GLU A 114 -2.76 -10.06 3.79
CA GLU A 114 -2.20 -11.16 3.01
C GLU A 114 -1.06 -11.91 3.73
N ALA A 115 -1.03 -13.24 3.65
CA ALA A 115 0.05 -14.10 4.16
C ALA A 115 1.35 -13.99 3.36
N GLY A 116 1.23 -13.55 2.10
CA GLY A 116 2.28 -13.33 1.13
C GLY A 116 1.70 -12.59 -0.06
N SER A 117 2.55 -12.18 -1.01
CA SER A 117 2.06 -11.60 -2.26
C SER A 117 2.27 -12.60 -3.39
N CYS A 118 1.22 -12.91 -4.15
CA CYS A 118 1.31 -13.72 -5.37
C CYS A 118 1.16 -12.81 -6.59
N LYS A 119 2.03 -12.97 -7.59
CA LYS A 119 2.04 -12.09 -8.79
C LYS A 119 1.04 -12.51 -9.85
N GLU A 120 0.62 -13.76 -9.84
CA GLU A 120 -0.15 -14.38 -10.92
C GLU A 120 -1.61 -14.62 -10.54
N LYS A 121 -1.90 -14.76 -9.24
CA LYS A 121 -3.24 -15.02 -8.72
C LYS A 121 -3.51 -14.22 -7.44
N ALA A 122 -4.73 -14.32 -6.93
CA ALA A 122 -5.08 -13.81 -5.61
C ALA A 122 -4.09 -14.31 -4.54
N PRO A 123 -3.62 -13.43 -3.64
CA PRO A 123 -2.79 -13.86 -2.52
C PRO A 123 -3.60 -14.70 -1.54
N ASP A 124 -2.91 -15.55 -0.77
CA ASP A 124 -3.53 -16.18 0.39
C ASP A 124 -3.69 -15.15 1.51
N LEU A 125 -4.81 -15.23 2.23
CA LEU A 125 -5.02 -14.49 3.48
C LEU A 125 -4.26 -15.17 4.62
N ALA A 126 -3.85 -14.40 5.62
CA ALA A 126 -3.18 -14.95 6.80
C ALA A 126 -4.10 -15.93 7.55
N GLU A 127 -3.66 -17.17 7.66
CA GLU A 127 -4.40 -18.23 8.34
C GLU A 127 -4.73 -17.85 9.79
N GLY A 128 -5.95 -18.15 10.22
CA GLY A 128 -6.43 -17.85 11.57
C GLY A 128 -6.87 -16.40 11.79
N PHE A 129 -6.74 -15.52 10.80
CA PHE A 129 -7.18 -14.12 10.86
C PHE A 129 -8.42 -13.86 10.00
N SER A 130 -9.29 -12.99 10.51
CA SER A 130 -10.38 -12.34 9.80
C SER A 130 -10.27 -10.83 10.04
N VAL A 131 -10.95 -10.01 9.22
CA VAL A 131 -11.02 -8.56 9.47
C VAL A 131 -11.50 -8.28 10.90
N ARG A 132 -12.53 -8.99 11.38
CA ARG A 132 -13.04 -8.89 12.74
C ARG A 132 -11.96 -9.13 13.80
N LYS A 133 -11.20 -10.24 13.68
CA LYS A 133 -10.11 -10.55 14.62
C LYS A 133 -9.02 -9.48 14.59
N LEU A 134 -8.75 -8.90 13.42
CA LEU A 134 -7.77 -7.82 13.28
C LEU A 134 -8.26 -6.53 13.93
N LYS A 135 -9.55 -6.20 13.78
CA LYS A 135 -10.21 -5.10 14.50
C LYS A 135 -10.13 -5.26 16.01
N GLU A 136 -10.45 -6.46 16.51
CA GLU A 136 -10.35 -6.81 17.94
C GLU A 136 -8.91 -6.72 18.46
N GLN A 137 -7.91 -6.86 17.57
CA GLN A 137 -6.49 -6.64 17.87
C GLN A 137 -6.03 -5.17 17.72
N GLY A 138 -6.97 -4.24 17.52
CA GLY A 138 -6.69 -2.81 17.44
C GLY A 138 -6.32 -2.30 16.05
N ALA A 139 -6.60 -3.04 14.98
CA ALA A 139 -6.45 -2.50 13.62
C ALA A 139 -7.45 -1.36 13.38
N ASN A 140 -6.95 -0.24 12.85
CA ASN A 140 -7.74 0.88 12.38
C ASN A 140 -7.95 0.85 10.87
N GLY A 141 -7.27 -0.02 10.13
CA GLY A 141 -7.46 -0.23 8.71
C GLY A 141 -6.87 -1.56 8.25
N ILE A 142 -7.42 -2.09 7.17
CA ILE A 142 -6.96 -3.33 6.56
C ILE A 142 -6.34 -3.00 5.21
N LYS A 143 -5.19 -3.61 4.93
CA LYS A 143 -4.54 -3.52 3.64
C LYS A 143 -4.50 -4.89 2.98
N LEU A 144 -4.76 -4.93 1.67
CA LEU A 144 -4.55 -6.09 0.82
C LEU A 144 -3.66 -5.68 -0.35
N ILE A 145 -2.75 -6.55 -0.80
CA ILE A 145 -1.99 -6.34 -2.05
C ILE A 145 -2.37 -7.38 -3.10
N ILE A 146 -2.63 -6.91 -4.30
CA ILE A 146 -2.84 -7.75 -5.49
C ILE A 146 -1.92 -7.29 -6.63
N TYR A 147 -1.66 -8.20 -7.57
CA TYR A 147 -1.03 -7.88 -8.85
C TYR A 147 -2.04 -8.09 -9.95
N TRP A 148 -2.20 -7.08 -10.81
CA TRP A 148 -3.22 -7.09 -11.85
C TRP A 148 -2.68 -6.49 -13.13
N HIS A 149 -3.22 -6.93 -14.26
CA HIS A 149 -2.95 -6.37 -15.57
C HIS A 149 -4.20 -6.55 -16.45
N PRO A 150 -4.60 -5.56 -17.27
CA PRO A 150 -5.86 -5.63 -18.02
C PRO A 150 -5.90 -6.78 -19.05
N GLU A 151 -4.72 -7.21 -19.50
CA GLU A 151 -4.52 -8.26 -20.51
C GLU A 151 -4.31 -9.67 -19.93
N THR A 152 -4.53 -9.89 -18.63
CA THR A 152 -4.57 -11.27 -18.08
C THR A 152 -5.88 -11.95 -18.47
N ASP A 153 -5.88 -13.29 -18.41
CA ASP A 153 -7.05 -14.12 -18.67
C ASP A 153 -8.29 -13.66 -17.89
N GLU A 154 -9.46 -13.67 -18.54
CA GLU A 154 -10.70 -13.16 -17.94
C GLU A 154 -11.07 -13.95 -16.67
N SER A 155 -10.87 -15.27 -16.67
CA SER A 155 -11.10 -16.11 -15.51
C SER A 155 -10.17 -15.78 -14.32
N GLU A 156 -8.92 -15.38 -14.60
CA GLU A 156 -7.99 -14.90 -13.55
C GLU A 156 -8.47 -13.57 -12.97
N LYS A 157 -8.92 -12.65 -13.84
CA LYS A 157 -9.47 -11.35 -13.41
C LYS A 157 -10.75 -11.54 -12.58
N GLU A 158 -11.68 -12.36 -13.04
CA GLU A 158 -12.93 -12.66 -12.31
C GLU A 158 -12.65 -13.26 -10.93
N ALA A 159 -11.74 -14.24 -10.84
CA ALA A 159 -11.35 -14.84 -9.57
C ALA A 159 -10.72 -13.82 -8.62
N LEU A 160 -9.88 -12.92 -9.14
CA LEU A 160 -9.26 -11.85 -8.36
C LEU A 160 -10.29 -10.80 -7.92
N SER A 161 -11.21 -10.40 -8.79
CA SER A 161 -12.32 -9.50 -8.47
C SER A 161 -13.19 -10.05 -7.35
N ALA A 162 -13.63 -11.31 -7.46
CA ALA A 162 -14.40 -11.97 -6.41
C ALA A 162 -13.63 -12.09 -5.08
N PHE A 163 -12.31 -12.25 -5.14
CA PHE A 163 -11.46 -12.23 -3.95
C PHE A 163 -11.42 -10.85 -3.28
N VAL A 164 -11.24 -9.78 -4.06
CA VAL A 164 -11.23 -8.40 -3.55
C VAL A 164 -12.61 -8.02 -2.98
N GLU A 165 -13.71 -8.39 -3.65
CA GLU A 165 -15.08 -8.17 -3.18
C GLU A 165 -15.34 -8.77 -1.80
N ARG A 166 -14.84 -9.99 -1.56
CA ARG A 166 -14.97 -10.65 -0.26
C ARG A 166 -14.27 -9.86 0.84
N VAL A 167 -13.01 -9.48 0.62
CA VAL A 167 -12.24 -8.70 1.60
C VAL A 167 -12.84 -7.31 1.82
N GLY A 168 -13.26 -6.64 0.74
CA GLY A 168 -13.93 -5.33 0.83
C GLY A 168 -15.26 -5.40 1.58
N SER A 169 -16.03 -6.47 1.36
CA SER A 169 -17.29 -6.72 2.09
C SER A 169 -17.04 -6.98 3.58
N GLU A 170 -16.01 -7.76 3.93
CA GLU A 170 -15.60 -7.97 5.33
C GLU A 170 -15.17 -6.65 6.00
N CYS A 171 -14.37 -5.83 5.31
CA CYS A 171 -13.95 -4.51 5.82
C CYS A 171 -15.14 -3.59 6.06
N HIS A 172 -16.09 -3.57 5.12
CA HIS A 172 -17.30 -2.76 5.24
C HIS A 172 -18.18 -3.23 6.40
N ALA A 173 -18.41 -4.54 6.55
CA ALA A 173 -19.19 -5.11 7.65
C ALA A 173 -18.59 -4.80 9.02
N GLU A 174 -17.26 -4.80 9.11
CA GLU A 174 -16.53 -4.48 10.34
C GLU A 174 -16.28 -2.97 10.53
N GLY A 175 -16.74 -2.12 9.60
CA GLY A 175 -16.56 -0.67 9.68
C GLY A 175 -15.09 -0.22 9.66
N LEU A 176 -14.20 -0.99 9.01
CA LEU A 176 -12.79 -0.65 8.85
C LEU A 176 -12.47 -0.15 7.43
N PRO A 177 -11.60 0.86 7.27
CA PRO A 177 -11.03 1.27 5.99
C PRO A 177 -10.31 0.13 5.28
N PHE A 178 -10.65 -0.04 4.01
CA PHE A 178 -10.00 -0.98 3.11
C PHE A 178 -9.01 -0.25 2.20
N PHE A 179 -7.72 -0.48 2.45
CA PHE A 179 -6.61 -0.06 1.62
C PHE A 179 -6.26 -1.15 0.60
N LEU A 180 -6.69 -0.97 -0.64
CA LEU A 180 -6.36 -1.90 -1.72
C LEU A 180 -5.07 -1.43 -2.42
N GLU A 181 -3.98 -2.16 -2.22
CA GLU A 181 -2.73 -1.98 -2.95
C GLU A 181 -2.74 -2.80 -4.24
N VAL A 182 -2.74 -2.12 -5.38
CA VAL A 182 -2.69 -2.79 -6.69
C VAL A 182 -1.37 -2.48 -7.37
N LYS A 183 -0.61 -3.52 -7.68
CA LYS A 183 0.62 -3.41 -8.47
C LYS A 183 0.39 -3.89 -9.89
N VAL A 184 1.07 -3.26 -10.84
CA VAL A 184 1.08 -3.74 -12.22
C VAL A 184 1.78 -5.10 -12.27
N ARG A 185 1.06 -6.15 -12.69
CA ARG A 185 1.66 -7.43 -13.07
C ARG A 185 2.43 -7.19 -14.36
N ASN A 186 3.75 -7.39 -14.34
CA ASN A 186 4.56 -7.17 -15.53
C ASN A 186 4.41 -8.32 -16.51
N LEU A 187 3.72 -8.08 -17.63
CA LEU A 187 3.65 -8.99 -18.77
C LEU A 187 4.61 -8.58 -19.91
N GLU A 188 5.30 -7.45 -19.74
CA GLU A 188 6.15 -6.88 -20.79
C GLU A 188 7.49 -7.58 -20.90
N ALA A 189 7.94 -7.78 -22.15
CA ALA A 189 9.20 -8.43 -22.47
C ALA A 189 10.43 -7.69 -21.90
N CYS A 190 10.33 -6.38 -21.68
CA CYS A 190 11.40 -5.59 -21.08
C CYS A 190 10.89 -4.38 -20.30
N GLU A 191 11.75 -3.86 -19.42
CA GLU A 191 11.44 -2.73 -18.54
C GLU A 191 11.08 -1.45 -19.34
N ARG A 192 11.66 -1.26 -20.52
CA ARG A 192 11.35 -0.12 -21.40
C ARG A 192 9.91 -0.17 -21.91
N LYS A 193 9.45 -1.34 -22.40
CA LYS A 193 8.07 -1.52 -22.85
C LYS A 193 7.08 -1.29 -21.69
N ARG A 194 7.41 -1.79 -20.50
CA ARG A 194 6.66 -1.46 -19.27
C ARG A 194 6.62 0.04 -18.98
N ALA A 195 7.75 0.74 -19.06
CA ALA A 195 7.81 2.16 -18.76
C ALA A 195 6.91 3.00 -19.68
N ILE A 196 6.83 2.64 -20.97
CA ILE A 196 5.97 3.29 -21.96
C ILE A 196 4.48 3.10 -21.60
N ARG A 197 4.10 1.89 -21.17
CA ARG A 197 2.71 1.52 -20.85
C ARG A 197 2.29 1.84 -19.41
N GLN A 198 3.24 2.11 -18.50
CA GLN A 198 2.98 2.31 -17.07
C GLN A 198 1.84 3.31 -16.80
N PRO A 199 1.72 4.46 -17.49
CA PRO A 199 0.61 5.39 -17.25
C PRO A 199 -0.75 4.75 -17.54
N GLN A 200 -0.90 4.09 -18.69
CA GLN A 200 -2.16 3.45 -19.10
C GLN A 200 -2.49 2.26 -18.20
N LEU A 201 -1.49 1.49 -17.77
CA LEU A 201 -1.70 0.36 -16.86
C LEU A 201 -2.16 0.81 -15.48
N VAL A 202 -1.61 1.90 -14.95
CA VAL A 202 -2.06 2.48 -13.67
C VAL A 202 -3.46 3.09 -13.81
N LEU A 203 -3.78 3.74 -14.94
CA LEU A 203 -5.14 4.24 -15.20
C LEU A 203 -6.16 3.11 -15.27
N ALA A 204 -5.85 2.01 -15.98
CA ALA A 204 -6.73 0.84 -16.06
C ALA A 204 -6.98 0.22 -14.66
N ILE A 205 -5.98 0.21 -13.79
CA ILE A 205 -6.14 -0.20 -12.39
C ILE A 205 -7.11 0.71 -11.64
N VAL A 206 -6.99 2.04 -11.81
CA VAL A 206 -7.90 3.00 -11.18
C VAL A 206 -9.32 2.79 -11.68
N GLU A 207 -9.51 2.69 -12.98
CA GLU A 207 -10.83 2.49 -13.60
C GLU A 207 -11.49 1.18 -13.11
N GLU A 208 -10.72 0.10 -13.02
CA GLU A 208 -11.25 -1.17 -12.54
C GLU A 208 -11.59 -1.11 -11.05
N PHE A 209 -10.60 -0.81 -10.20
CA PHE A 209 -10.72 -1.01 -8.75
C PHE A 209 -11.37 0.16 -8.00
N SER A 210 -11.77 1.22 -8.69
CA SER A 210 -12.63 2.27 -8.12
C SER A 210 -14.13 1.92 -8.16
N LYS A 211 -14.52 0.80 -8.77
CA LYS A 211 -15.93 0.36 -8.78
C LYS A 211 -16.43 0.03 -7.37
N ASP A 212 -17.65 0.48 -7.05
CA ASP A 212 -18.28 0.32 -5.72
C ASP A 212 -18.29 -1.13 -5.19
N ARG A 213 -18.41 -2.12 -6.09
CA ARG A 213 -18.43 -3.55 -5.73
C ARG A 213 -17.22 -3.98 -4.91
N TYR A 214 -16.06 -3.36 -5.12
CA TYR A 214 -14.82 -3.69 -4.39
C TYR A 214 -14.75 -3.06 -3.01
N ARG A 215 -15.54 -2.01 -2.75
CA ARG A 215 -15.58 -1.28 -1.47
C ARG A 215 -14.19 -0.85 -0.98
N ALA A 216 -13.28 -0.56 -1.90
CA ALA A 216 -11.97 0.00 -1.57
C ALA A 216 -12.15 1.46 -1.13
N ASP A 217 -11.69 1.78 0.07
CA ASP A 217 -11.71 3.16 0.57
C ASP A 217 -10.49 3.95 0.11
N VAL A 218 -9.35 3.26 -0.07
CA VAL A 218 -8.10 3.87 -0.54
C VAL A 218 -7.41 2.93 -1.53
N LEU A 219 -7.10 3.45 -2.72
CA LEU A 219 -6.20 2.79 -3.66
C LEU A 219 -4.75 3.19 -3.37
N LYS A 220 -3.90 2.22 -3.06
CA LYS A 220 -2.43 2.40 -2.95
C LYS A 220 -1.78 1.93 -4.24
N LEU A 221 -1.32 2.88 -5.05
CA LEU A 221 -0.90 2.62 -6.43
C LEU A 221 0.59 2.87 -6.65
N GLU A 222 1.13 2.23 -7.67
CA GLU A 222 2.45 2.59 -8.20
C GLU A 222 2.43 4.01 -8.81
N PHE A 223 3.59 4.65 -8.86
CA PHE A 223 3.71 5.90 -9.59
C PHE A 223 3.41 5.66 -11.09
N PRO A 224 2.68 6.56 -11.78
CA PRO A 224 2.23 6.31 -13.15
C PRO A 224 3.36 6.34 -14.18
N VAL A 225 4.58 6.68 -13.78
CA VAL A 225 5.77 6.62 -14.63
C VAL A 225 6.90 5.89 -13.90
N ILE A 226 7.79 5.26 -14.66
CA ILE A 226 9.02 4.69 -14.12
C ILE A 226 10.11 5.78 -14.18
N PRO A 227 10.54 6.37 -13.04
CA PRO A 227 11.40 7.55 -13.02
C PRO A 227 12.69 7.39 -13.84
N LYS A 228 13.21 6.17 -13.91
CA LYS A 228 14.41 5.81 -14.70
C LYS A 228 14.33 6.21 -16.17
N PHE A 229 13.14 6.29 -16.74
CA PHE A 229 12.91 6.60 -18.16
C PHE A 229 12.35 8.01 -18.39
N VAL A 230 12.28 8.85 -17.35
CA VAL A 230 11.78 10.22 -17.47
C VAL A 230 12.96 11.18 -17.63
N LYS A 231 12.97 11.94 -18.73
CA LYS A 231 13.99 12.96 -18.98
C LYS A 231 14.04 13.97 -17.83
N GLY A 232 15.24 14.26 -17.33
CA GLY A 232 15.45 15.24 -16.25
C GLY A 232 15.31 14.67 -14.82
N LEU A 233 14.74 13.48 -14.64
CA LEU A 233 14.84 12.77 -13.37
C LEU A 233 16.20 12.06 -13.31
N LYS A 234 17.10 12.54 -12.44
CA LYS A 234 18.42 11.93 -12.26
C LYS A 234 18.24 10.50 -11.72
N ASN A 235 18.71 9.51 -12.47
CA ASN A 235 18.92 8.16 -11.97
C ASN A 235 20.01 8.18 -10.90
N THR A 236 19.64 8.14 -9.63
CA THR A 236 20.59 7.85 -8.55
C THR A 236 20.96 6.36 -8.63
N GLY A 237 21.79 5.98 -9.62
CA GLY A 237 22.33 4.61 -9.69
C GLY A 237 22.98 4.14 -10.99
N SER A 238 22.90 4.82 -12.14
CA SER A 238 23.61 4.46 -13.40
C SER A 238 23.55 5.61 -14.43
N PRO A 239 24.54 5.78 -15.34
CA PRO A 239 24.62 6.94 -16.23
C PRO A 239 23.44 6.95 -17.24
N PRO A 240 23.00 8.14 -17.68
CA PRO A 240 21.78 8.25 -18.48
C PRO A 240 22.03 7.70 -19.90
N PRO A 241 21.22 6.78 -20.43
CA PRO A 241 21.02 6.74 -21.86
C PRO A 241 20.18 7.96 -22.24
N SER A 242 20.60 8.64 -23.31
CA SER A 242 19.98 9.80 -23.93
C SER A 242 18.45 9.85 -23.76
N GLY A 243 17.98 10.88 -23.05
CA GLY A 243 16.56 11.12 -22.82
C GLY A 243 15.86 11.63 -24.08
N TYR A 244 14.70 11.08 -24.40
CA TYR A 244 13.80 11.63 -25.41
C TYR A 244 12.69 12.47 -24.76
N THR A 245 12.49 13.63 -25.38
CA THR A 245 11.24 14.40 -25.40
C THR A 245 10.27 13.74 -26.37
N HIS A 246 8.98 13.77 -26.06
CA HIS A 246 7.90 13.22 -26.89
C HIS A 246 8.02 13.58 -28.38
N ASP A 247 7.89 12.57 -29.24
CA ASP A 247 7.04 12.65 -30.41
C ASP A 247 6.36 11.29 -30.61
N LEU A 248 5.01 11.28 -30.62
CA LEU A 248 4.15 10.09 -30.68
C LEU A 248 3.98 9.57 -32.12
N LYS A 249 5.07 9.47 -32.87
CA LYS A 249 5.08 8.80 -34.18
C LYS A 249 6.25 7.84 -34.23
N GLU A 250 5.94 6.60 -34.63
CA GLU A 250 6.84 5.44 -34.72
C GLU A 250 6.91 4.57 -33.45
N ALA A 251 5.80 3.88 -33.23
CA ALA A 251 5.78 2.63 -32.48
C ALA A 251 5.64 1.46 -33.46
N GLN A 252 6.75 1.03 -34.08
CA GLN A 252 6.89 -0.31 -34.67
C GLN A 252 8.33 -0.80 -34.45
N GLU A 253 8.44 -1.82 -33.59
CA GLU A 253 9.53 -2.82 -33.33
C GLU A 253 9.76 -3.09 -31.82
#